data_AF-A0ABC8BWB2-F1
#
_entry.id   AF-A0ABC8BWB2-F1
#
_cell.length_a   1.000
_cell.length_b   1.000
_cell.length_c   1.000
_cell.angle_alpha   90.00
_cell.angle_beta   90.00
_cell.angle_gamma   90.00
#
_symmetry.space_group_name_H-M   'P 1'
#
loop_
_entity.id
_entity.type
_entity.pdbx_description
1 polymer ?
#
loop_
_entity_poly.entity_id
_entity_poly.type
_entity_poly.pdbx_seq_one_letter_code
_entity_poly.pdbx_strand_id
1 'polypeptide(L)'
;MTAPGRKFLPVTLAEEALHTAGAPDASFEQRDVEDGGWFADWDGTVAGSDVYIGLMGGSPDAESVRVLLDDWTFDEVATGDVGEFLARVLSGQAALSRQRSFLFSSSHLLEVRVGASSYSAGRDVRPDDELVPWERALTVG
;
A
#
# COMPACT_ATOMS: atom_id res chain seq x y z
N MET A 1 23.72 8.71 -20.10
CA MET A 1 23.36 9.06 -18.72
C MET A 1 22.10 9.90 -18.78
N THR A 2 20.94 9.27 -18.65
CA THR A 2 19.65 9.94 -18.56
C THR A 2 19.61 10.63 -17.19
N ALA A 3 19.21 11.90 -17.13
CA ALA A 3 18.97 12.56 -15.84
C ALA A 3 18.00 11.69 -15.02
N PRO A 4 18.18 11.53 -13.69
CA PRO A 4 17.18 10.86 -12.89
C PRO A 4 15.84 11.57 -13.13
N GLY A 5 14.87 10.83 -13.66
CA GLY A 5 13.52 11.35 -13.86
C GLY A 5 13.00 11.88 -12.54
N ARG A 6 12.31 13.03 -12.58
CA ARG A 6 11.70 13.60 -11.38
C ARG A 6 10.71 12.58 -10.81
N LYS A 7 10.97 12.09 -9.59
CA LYS A 7 10.01 11.25 -8.87
C LYS A 7 8.77 12.06 -8.50
N PHE A 8 7.61 11.45 -8.61
CA PHE A 8 6.36 12.07 -8.16
C PHE A 8 6.28 12.08 -6.64
N LEU A 9 5.59 13.07 -6.08
CA LEU A 9 5.46 13.22 -4.62
C LEU A 9 5.05 11.93 -3.89
N PRO A 10 4.01 11.19 -4.30
CA PRO A 10 3.60 9.98 -3.56
C PRO A 10 4.67 8.89 -3.60
N VAL A 11 5.48 8.83 -4.67
CA VAL A 11 6.61 7.89 -4.78
C VAL A 11 7.71 8.24 -3.78
N THR A 12 8.07 9.52 -3.68
CA THR A 12 9.06 10.00 -2.69
C THR A 12 8.59 9.70 -1.26
N LEU A 13 7.33 9.97 -0.94
CA LEU A 13 6.77 9.71 0.40
C LEU A 13 6.76 8.21 0.74
N ALA A 14 6.50 7.34 -0.26
CA ALA A 14 6.54 5.90 -0.06
C ALA A 14 7.97 5.39 0.22
N GLU A 15 8.97 5.91 -0.49
CA GLU A 15 10.38 5.57 -0.25
C GLU A 15 10.85 6.01 1.14
N GLU A 16 10.47 7.20 1.59
CA GLU A 16 10.75 7.69 2.95
C GLU A 16 10.11 6.80 4.03
N ALA A 17 8.88 6.33 3.79
CA ALA A 17 8.19 5.40 4.68
C ALA A 17 8.89 4.03 4.74
N LEU A 18 9.28 3.47 3.59
CA LEU A 18 10.04 2.23 3.51
C LEU A 18 11.41 2.33 4.17
N HIS A 19 12.11 3.45 3.97
CA HIS A 19 13.38 3.73 4.61
C HIS A 19 13.25 3.68 6.13
N THR A 20 12.22 4.34 6.68
CA THR A 20 11.92 4.35 8.11
C THR A 20 11.49 2.97 8.63
N ALA A 21 10.81 2.18 7.81
CA ALA A 21 10.36 0.83 8.14
C ALA A 21 11.48 -0.24 8.07
N GLY A 22 12.71 0.14 7.72
CA GLY A 22 13.86 -0.75 7.71
C GLY A 22 14.24 -1.28 6.32
N ALA A 23 13.73 -0.68 5.24
CA ALA A 23 14.17 -0.90 3.87
C ALA A 23 14.89 0.35 3.33
N PRO A 24 16.13 0.64 3.80
CA PRO A 24 16.79 1.93 3.57
C PRO A 24 17.17 2.20 2.11
N ASP A 25 17.35 1.14 1.32
CA ASP A 25 17.72 1.18 -0.09
C ASP A 25 16.51 0.99 -1.03
N ALA A 26 15.29 1.04 -0.49
CA ALA A 26 14.08 0.91 -1.29
C ALA A 26 13.96 2.07 -2.29
N SER A 27 13.79 1.72 -3.56
CA SER A 27 13.52 2.67 -4.64
C SER A 27 12.46 2.08 -5.54
N PHE A 28 11.41 2.85 -5.80
CA PHE A 28 10.36 2.48 -6.72
C PHE A 28 10.80 2.66 -8.17
N GLU A 29 10.34 1.77 -9.04
CA GLU A 29 10.49 1.87 -10.48
C GLU A 29 9.31 2.64 -11.08
N GLN A 30 9.45 3.96 -11.20
CA GLN A 30 8.43 4.83 -11.78
C GLN A 30 8.46 4.81 -13.32
N ARG A 31 7.28 4.66 -13.93
CA ARG A 31 7.07 4.65 -15.38
C ARG A 31 5.76 5.35 -15.76
N ASP A 32 5.78 6.05 -16.89
CA ASP A 32 4.57 6.61 -17.48
C ASP A 32 3.69 5.47 -18.04
N VAL A 33 2.38 5.62 -17.93
CA VAL A 33 1.39 4.74 -18.58
C VAL A 33 0.53 5.54 -19.56
N GLU A 34 -0.41 4.88 -20.24
CA GLU A 34 -1.29 5.53 -21.21
C GLU A 34 -2.12 6.67 -20.57
N ASP A 35 -2.60 7.59 -21.41
CA ASP A 35 -3.46 8.71 -21.03
C ASP A 35 -2.89 9.69 -19.98
N GLY A 36 -1.56 9.76 -19.88
CA GLY A 36 -0.87 10.68 -18.97
C GLY A 36 -0.86 10.22 -17.50
N GLY A 37 -1.32 8.99 -17.25
CA GLY A 37 -1.16 8.34 -15.97
C GLY A 37 0.28 7.86 -15.75
N TRP A 38 0.52 7.36 -14.54
CA TRP A 38 1.81 6.76 -14.20
C TRP A 38 1.62 5.59 -13.23
N PHE A 39 2.65 4.75 -13.19
CA PHE A 39 2.75 3.63 -12.27
C PHE A 39 4.13 3.57 -11.65
N ALA A 40 4.22 3.22 -10.38
CA ALA A 40 5.48 2.97 -9.71
C ALA A 40 5.32 1.75 -8.79
N ASP A 41 6.25 0.81 -8.86
CA ASP A 41 6.24 -0.39 -8.01
C ASP A 41 7.57 -0.59 -7.29
N TRP A 42 7.47 -1.30 -6.17
CA TRP A 42 8.57 -1.81 -5.40
C TRP A 42 8.21 -3.19 -4.85
N ASP A 43 9.18 -4.09 -4.86
CA ASP A 43 9.11 -5.42 -4.28
C ASP A 43 10.34 -5.63 -3.41
N GLY A 44 10.14 -6.09 -2.18
CA GLY A 44 11.24 -6.46 -1.30
C GLY A 44 10.79 -6.82 0.10
N THR A 45 11.74 -6.91 1.02
CA THR A 45 11.49 -7.36 2.38
C THR A 45 11.46 -6.19 3.35
N VAL A 46 10.40 -6.09 4.17
CA VAL A 46 10.26 -5.17 5.30
C VAL A 46 10.03 -5.97 6.58
N ALA A 47 10.84 -5.71 7.62
CA ALA A 47 10.73 -6.40 8.92
C ALA A 47 10.65 -7.95 8.82
N GLY A 48 11.33 -8.54 7.83
CA GLY A 48 11.34 -9.99 7.59
C GLY A 48 10.11 -10.54 6.86
N SER A 49 9.25 -9.68 6.32
CA SER A 49 8.12 -10.06 5.45
C SER A 49 8.38 -9.54 4.04
N ASP A 50 8.15 -10.37 3.04
CA ASP A 50 8.13 -9.92 1.65
C ASP A 50 6.84 -9.15 1.39
N VAL A 51 6.96 -8.00 0.72
CA VAL A 51 5.89 -7.05 0.47
C VAL A 51 6.06 -6.48 -0.93
N TYR A 52 4.99 -6.53 -1.70
CA TYR A 52 4.84 -5.79 -2.95
C TYR A 52 4.02 -4.53 -2.72
N ILE A 53 4.49 -3.39 -3.25
CA ILE A 53 3.80 -2.11 -3.21
C ILE A 53 3.74 -1.52 -4.62
N GLY A 54 2.53 -1.18 -5.07
CA GLY A 54 2.31 -0.44 -6.31
C GLY A 54 1.57 0.87 -6.04
N LEU A 55 1.95 1.93 -6.76
CA LEU A 55 1.31 3.24 -6.74
C LEU A 55 0.88 3.59 -8.16
N MET A 56 -0.35 4.06 -8.32
CA MET A 56 -0.89 4.47 -9.60
C MET A 56 -1.61 5.81 -9.48
N GLY A 57 -1.22 6.79 -10.30
CA GLY A 57 -1.89 8.08 -10.39
C GLY A 57 -2.39 8.36 -11.81
N GLY A 58 -3.53 9.04 -11.92
CA GLY A 58 -4.10 9.43 -13.21
C GLY A 58 -3.35 10.59 -13.89
N SER A 59 -2.51 11.31 -13.15
CA SER A 59 -1.60 12.35 -13.65
C SER A 59 -0.47 12.60 -12.64
N PRO A 60 0.61 13.29 -13.03
CA PRO A 60 1.69 13.67 -12.11
C PRO A 60 1.26 14.51 -10.92
N ASP A 61 0.18 15.30 -11.08
CA ASP A 61 -0.35 16.24 -10.09
C ASP A 61 -1.68 15.76 -9.48
N ALA A 62 -2.02 14.48 -9.60
CA ALA A 62 -3.26 13.92 -9.06
C ALA A 62 -3.34 14.09 -7.54
N GLU A 63 -4.53 14.46 -7.05
CA GLU A 63 -4.79 14.66 -5.61
C GLU A 63 -4.78 13.33 -4.84
N SER A 64 -5.01 12.22 -5.54
CA SER A 64 -5.02 10.87 -4.98
C SER A 64 -4.41 9.84 -5.92
N VAL A 65 -4.03 8.71 -5.35
CA VAL A 65 -3.47 7.54 -6.02
C VAL A 65 -4.23 6.27 -5.61
N ARG A 66 -4.15 5.25 -6.46
CA ARG A 66 -4.42 3.87 -6.06
C ARG A 66 -3.15 3.28 -5.47
N VAL A 67 -3.29 2.62 -4.32
CA VAL A 67 -2.21 1.86 -3.67
C VAL A 67 -2.53 0.37 -3.76
N LEU A 68 -1.59 -0.38 -4.33
CA LEU A 68 -1.56 -1.84 -4.30
C LEU A 68 -0.59 -2.25 -3.19
N LEU A 69 -1.02 -3.14 -2.32
CA LEU A 69 -0.21 -3.70 -1.25
C LEU A 69 -0.46 -5.20 -1.23
N ASP A 70 0.45 -5.98 -1.80
CA ASP A 70 0.20 -7.36 -2.20
C ASP A 70 -1.17 -7.49 -2.92
N ASP A 71 -2.09 -8.27 -2.35
CA ASP A 71 -3.43 -8.50 -2.87
C ASP A 71 -4.46 -7.42 -2.45
N TRP A 72 -4.05 -6.41 -1.69
CA TRP A 72 -4.92 -5.32 -1.26
C TRP A 72 -4.88 -4.16 -2.24
N THR A 73 -6.06 -3.67 -2.63
CA THR A 73 -6.19 -2.47 -3.46
C THR A 73 -6.95 -1.39 -2.70
N PHE A 74 -6.29 -0.26 -2.47
CA PHE A 74 -6.88 0.94 -1.90
C PHE A 74 -7.04 1.99 -2.99
N ASP A 75 -8.26 2.41 -3.23
CA ASP A 75 -8.57 3.49 -4.14
C ASP A 75 -8.56 4.85 -3.42
N GLU A 76 -8.27 5.91 -4.16
CA GLU A 76 -8.39 7.31 -3.71
C GLU A 76 -7.58 7.65 -2.44
N VAL A 77 -6.41 7.02 -2.24
CA VAL A 77 -5.48 7.40 -1.18
C VAL A 77 -4.92 8.78 -1.51
N ALA A 78 -5.11 9.76 -0.63
CA ALA A 78 -4.63 11.12 -0.87
C ALA A 78 -3.11 11.11 -1.06
N THR A 79 -2.62 11.85 -2.06
CA THR A 79 -1.19 11.87 -2.42
C THR A 79 -0.30 12.22 -1.22
N GLY A 80 -0.75 13.13 -0.35
CA GLY A 80 -0.03 13.52 0.87
C GLY A 80 -0.07 12.47 1.99
N ASP A 81 -1.04 11.55 1.98
CA ASP A 81 -1.25 10.54 3.02
C ASP A 81 -0.44 9.26 2.75
N VAL A 82 0.10 9.05 1.54
CA VAL A 82 0.79 7.81 1.12
C VAL A 82 1.90 7.39 2.08
N GLY A 83 2.74 8.33 2.52
CA GLY A 83 3.84 8.02 3.43
C GLY A 83 3.36 7.54 4.80
N GLU A 84 2.42 8.27 5.44
CA GLU A 84 1.86 7.87 6.73
C GLU A 84 1.00 6.60 6.62
N PHE A 85 0.27 6.43 5.52
CA PHE A 85 -0.49 5.23 5.19
C PHE A 85 0.42 3.99 5.23
N LEU A 86 1.53 4.00 4.48
CA LEU A 86 2.47 2.88 4.44
C LEU A 86 3.17 2.69 5.79
N ALA A 87 3.58 3.76 6.45
CA ALA A 87 4.20 3.68 7.78
C ALA A 87 3.27 2.98 8.78
N ARG A 88 1.96 3.26 8.76
CA ARG A 88 0.98 2.64 9.68
C ARG A 88 0.76 1.17 9.38
N VAL A 89 0.66 0.79 8.11
CA VAL A 89 0.57 -0.61 7.71
C VAL A 89 1.81 -1.38 8.19
N LEU A 90 3.00 -0.90 7.83
CA LEU A 90 4.26 -1.61 8.06
C LEU A 90 4.67 -1.65 9.55
N SER A 91 4.19 -0.70 10.36
CA SER A 91 4.41 -0.67 11.81
C SER A 91 3.35 -1.41 12.63
N GLY A 92 2.37 -2.05 11.98
CA GLY A 92 1.34 -2.80 12.67
C GLY A 92 0.19 -1.95 13.23
N GLN A 93 0.06 -0.70 12.81
CA GLN A 93 -0.96 0.26 13.29
C GLN A 93 -2.22 0.32 12.40
N ALA A 94 -2.28 -0.52 11.37
CA ALA A 94 -3.50 -0.79 10.61
C ALA A 94 -4.36 -1.87 11.29
N ALA A 95 -5.65 -1.88 11.00
CA ALA A 95 -6.58 -2.86 11.57
C ALA A 95 -6.99 -3.87 10.49
N LEU A 96 -6.71 -5.16 10.73
CA LEU A 96 -7.17 -6.25 9.87
C LEU A 96 -8.28 -7.02 10.58
N SER A 97 -9.48 -6.99 10.01
CA SER A 97 -10.65 -7.68 10.57
C SER A 97 -11.23 -8.69 9.59
N ARG A 98 -11.87 -9.74 10.11
CA ARG A 98 -12.63 -10.70 9.30
C ARG A 98 -14.11 -10.38 9.38
N GLN A 99 -14.71 -10.05 8.25
CA GLN A 99 -16.15 -9.86 8.12
C GLN A 99 -16.79 -11.15 7.59
N ARG A 100 -17.90 -11.57 8.20
CA ARG A 100 -18.75 -12.65 7.68
C ARG A 100 -19.90 -12.02 6.92
N SER A 101 -19.97 -12.29 5.62
CA SER A 101 -21.13 -11.99 4.80
C SER A 101 -22.14 -13.16 4.83
N PHE A 102 -23.38 -12.87 4.46
CA PHE A 102 -24.50 -13.77 4.70
C PHE A 102 -24.35 -15.11 3.95
N LEU A 103 -24.63 -16.19 4.68
CA LEU A 103 -24.68 -17.62 4.32
C LEU A 103 -23.37 -18.38 4.08
N PHE A 104 -22.36 -17.94 3.30
CA PHE A 104 -21.14 -18.77 3.13
C PHE A 104 -19.82 -18.03 2.79
N SER A 105 -19.81 -16.70 2.70
CA SER A 105 -18.59 -15.95 2.38
C SER A 105 -18.02 -15.23 3.60
N SER A 106 -16.69 -15.19 3.69
CA SER A 106 -15.97 -14.30 4.59
C SER A 106 -15.07 -13.40 3.76
N SER A 107 -14.90 -12.16 4.17
CA SER A 107 -13.90 -11.25 3.63
C SER A 107 -12.96 -10.78 4.75
N HIS A 108 -11.73 -10.48 4.39
CA HIS A 108 -10.87 -9.67 5.23
C HIS A 108 -11.04 -8.20 4.83
N LEU A 109 -11.11 -7.33 5.84
CA LEU A 109 -11.15 -5.88 5.69
C LEU A 109 -9.90 -5.32 6.36
N LEU A 110 -9.06 -4.65 5.57
CA LEU A 110 -7.90 -3.93 6.05
C LEU A 110 -8.24 -2.43 6.09
N GLU A 111 -8.19 -1.84 7.28
CA GLU A 111 -8.45 -0.43 7.52
C GLU A 111 -7.19 0.30 7.98
N VAL A 112 -6.92 1.46 7.36
CA VAL A 112 -5.79 2.33 7.69
C VAL A 112 -6.31 3.73 7.95
N ARG A 113 -5.99 4.32 9.11
CA ARG A 113 -6.40 5.69 9.47
C ARG A 113 -5.20 6.62 9.46
N VAL A 114 -5.26 7.68 8.67
CA VAL A 114 -4.22 8.72 8.57
C VAL A 114 -4.86 10.06 8.95
N GLY A 115 -4.48 10.62 10.09
CA GLY A 115 -5.15 11.80 10.65
C GLY A 115 -6.68 11.61 10.78
N ALA A 116 -7.44 12.38 9.99
CA ALA A 116 -8.91 12.28 9.91
C ALA A 116 -9.42 11.37 8.77
N SER A 117 -8.53 10.97 7.85
CA SER A 117 -8.83 10.09 6.72
C SER A 117 -8.89 8.63 7.18
N SER A 118 -9.77 7.84 6.55
CA SER A 118 -9.85 6.38 6.74
C SER A 118 -9.89 5.72 5.37
N TYR A 119 -8.96 4.80 5.14
CA TYR A 119 -8.84 4.02 3.91
C TYR A 119 -9.14 2.56 4.22
N SER A 120 -9.83 1.89 3.32
CA SER A 120 -10.16 0.47 3.50
C SER A 120 -10.07 -0.29 2.20
N ALA A 121 -9.53 -1.50 2.27
CA ALA A 121 -9.55 -2.47 1.19
C ALA A 121 -10.18 -3.77 1.71
N GLY A 122 -10.98 -4.42 0.87
CA GLY A 122 -11.60 -5.70 1.16
C GLY A 122 -11.05 -6.78 0.23
N ARG A 123 -10.81 -7.98 0.75
CA ARG A 123 -10.52 -9.16 -0.08
C ARG A 123 -11.34 -10.37 0.39
N ASP A 124 -11.81 -11.17 -0.55
CA ASP A 124 -12.51 -12.41 -0.22
C ASP A 124 -11.55 -13.42 0.41
N VAL A 125 -12.00 -14.13 1.44
CA VAL A 125 -11.22 -15.20 2.08
C VAL A 125 -11.48 -16.52 1.36
N ARG A 126 -10.47 -17.05 0.69
CA ARG A 126 -10.51 -18.41 0.15
C ARG A 126 -10.16 -19.44 1.24
N PRO A 127 -10.58 -20.70 1.10
CA PRO A 127 -10.34 -21.73 2.11
C PRO A 127 -8.86 -21.95 2.45
N ASP A 128 -7.96 -21.73 1.49
CA ASP A 128 -6.51 -21.91 1.62
C ASP A 128 -5.75 -20.57 1.76
N ASP A 129 -6.46 -19.44 1.90
CA ASP A 129 -5.81 -18.14 2.09
C ASP A 129 -5.29 -18.03 3.52
N GLU A 130 -3.99 -18.31 3.68
CA GLU A 130 -3.26 -17.95 4.88
C GLU A 130 -2.83 -16.48 4.81
N LEU A 131 -3.05 -15.74 5.90
CA LEU A 131 -2.48 -14.41 6.03
C LEU A 131 -0.95 -14.49 5.89
N VAL A 132 -0.34 -13.58 5.12
CA VAL A 132 1.12 -13.48 5.05
C VAL A 132 1.68 -12.89 6.36
N PRO A 133 2.99 -13.02 6.66
CA PRO A 133 3.52 -12.66 7.98
C PRO A 133 3.19 -11.24 8.45
N TRP A 134 3.25 -10.23 7.57
CA TRP A 134 2.92 -8.85 7.95
C TRP A 134 1.42 -8.68 8.24
N GLU A 135 0.53 -9.36 7.51
CA GLU A 135 -0.91 -9.31 7.76
C GLU A 135 -1.27 -9.94 9.10
N ARG A 136 -0.61 -11.05 9.47
CA ARG A 136 -0.82 -11.69 10.79
C ARG A 136 -0.49 -10.72 11.92
N ALA A 137 0.55 -9.89 11.76
CA ALA A 137 0.91 -8.89 12.75
C ALA A 137 -0.23 -7.88 13.01
N LEU A 138 -1.12 -7.66 12.04
CA LEU A 138 -2.27 -6.75 12.14
C LEU A 138 -3.50 -7.36 12.85
N THR A 139 -3.52 -8.68 13.05
CA THR A 139 -4.65 -9.34 13.74
C THR A 139 -4.54 -9.40 15.26
N VAL A 140 -3.38 -9.01 15.81
CA VAL A 140 -3.05 -9.12 17.25
C VAL A 140 -3.24 -7.76 17.98
N GLY A 141 -3.71 -6.74 17.27
CA GLY A 141 -3.95 -5.38 17.77
C GLY A 141 -5.31 -5.16 18.42
#